data_AF-A0AAD6AU66-F1
#
_entry.id   AF-A0AAD6AU66-F1
#
_cell.length_a   1.000
_cell.length_b   1.000
_cell.length_c   1.000
_cell.angle_alpha   90.00
_cell.angle_beta   90.00
_cell.angle_gamma   90.00
#
_symmetry.space_group_name_H-M   'P 1'
#
loop_
_entity.id
_entity.type
_entity.pdbx_description
1 polymer ?
#
loop_
_entity_poly.entity_id
_entity_poly.type
_entity_poly.pdbx_seq_one_letter_code
_entity_poly.pdbx_strand_id
1 'polypeptide(L)'
;MAAAAQQHLSGGDSLILQEIRNGNQALSSKLHSKTAEINQSISGLKSMLDKLSSHVTEVEDRIDTAEDQLVDLDSRVVKLRKENDFFMEKPLIIEPANQAFGPHPPADQRPRPVVIRLLKCQDRDKILRIAAQRSREKPVLFFPDLSVSLVKRRKEYDRVKTELRSKDIPFALLHPATLRITLPDGGRRFFQSPKQAAAFLREAPAGT
;
A
#
# COMPACT_ATOMS: atom_id res chain seq x y z
N MET A 1 -96.74 -37.32 58.40
CA MET A 1 -95.49 -37.05 59.15
C MET A 1 -94.34 -37.09 58.17
N ALA A 2 -93.72 -35.93 57.91
CA ALA A 2 -92.39 -35.68 57.32
C ALA A 2 -92.42 -34.21 56.82
N ALA A 3 -92.44 -33.21 57.71
CA ALA A 3 -91.24 -32.56 58.26
C ALA A 3 -90.24 -32.20 57.14
N ALA A 4 -90.44 -31.07 56.46
CA ALA A 4 -89.85 -29.78 56.83
C ALA A 4 -88.31 -29.85 56.95
N ALA A 5 -87.63 -29.65 55.82
CA ALA A 5 -86.23 -29.24 55.77
C ALA A 5 -85.94 -28.54 54.44
N GLN A 6 -86.70 -27.48 54.14
CA GLN A 6 -86.19 -26.42 53.26
C GLN A 6 -85.03 -25.78 54.02
N GLN A 7 -83.81 -26.11 53.60
CA GLN A 7 -82.62 -25.37 54.03
C GLN A 7 -82.76 -23.95 53.49
N HIS A 8 -83.18 -23.08 54.39
CA HIS A 8 -83.24 -21.64 54.28
C HIS A 8 -81.81 -21.12 54.13
N LEU A 9 -81.25 -21.17 52.91
CA LEU A 9 -80.12 -20.30 52.56
C LEU A 9 -80.69 -18.88 52.56
N SER A 10 -80.28 -18.12 53.56
CA SER A 10 -80.78 -16.77 53.79
C SER A 10 -80.54 -15.93 52.53
N GLY A 11 -81.47 -15.03 52.18
CA GLY A 11 -81.28 -14.10 51.06
C GLY A 11 -79.99 -13.27 51.18
N GLY A 12 -79.42 -13.16 52.39
CA GLY A 12 -78.12 -12.57 52.66
C GLY A 12 -76.94 -13.37 52.07
N ASP A 13 -76.94 -14.70 52.18
CA ASP A 13 -75.85 -15.55 51.66
C ASP A 13 -75.79 -15.52 50.12
N SER A 14 -76.95 -15.44 49.46
CA SER A 14 -77.04 -15.29 48.00
C SER A 14 -76.51 -13.93 47.53
N LEU A 15 -76.72 -12.86 48.31
CA LEU A 15 -76.20 -11.52 48.02
C LEU A 15 -74.68 -11.46 48.17
N ILE A 16 -74.13 -12.06 49.23
CA ILE A 16 -72.69 -12.13 49.46
C ILE A 16 -71.98 -12.89 48.32
N LEU A 17 -72.54 -14.02 47.89
CA LEU A 17 -71.99 -14.78 46.75
C LEU A 17 -72.03 -14.00 45.43
N GLN A 18 -73.07 -13.18 45.22
CA GLN A 18 -73.19 -12.32 44.04
C GLN A 18 -72.12 -11.22 44.06
N GLU A 19 -71.90 -10.56 45.21
CA GLU A 19 -70.86 -9.54 45.34
C GLU A 19 -69.45 -10.11 45.17
N ILE A 20 -69.16 -11.30 45.74
CA ILE A 20 -67.89 -11.99 45.54
C ILE A 20 -67.68 -12.29 44.06
N ARG A 21 -68.72 -12.77 43.35
CA ARG A 21 -68.64 -13.02 41.90
C ARG A 21 -68.33 -11.75 41.12
N ASN A 22 -69.01 -10.64 41.44
CA ASN A 22 -68.78 -9.34 40.80
C ASN A 22 -67.35 -8.83 41.08
N GLY A 23 -66.89 -8.93 42.32
CA GLY A 23 -65.52 -8.57 42.72
C GLY A 23 -64.46 -9.39 41.99
N ASN A 24 -64.65 -10.71 41.89
CA ASN A 24 -63.76 -11.59 41.15
C ASN A 24 -63.75 -11.27 39.65
N GLN A 25 -64.90 -10.96 39.05
CA GLN A 25 -64.96 -10.52 37.65
C GLN A 25 -64.23 -9.20 37.42
N ALA A 26 -64.39 -8.23 38.33
CA ALA A 26 -63.69 -6.94 38.25
C ALA A 26 -62.17 -7.08 38.46
N LEU A 27 -61.74 -7.95 39.37
CA LEU A 27 -60.32 -8.26 39.55
C LEU A 27 -59.74 -8.97 38.32
N SER A 28 -60.47 -9.95 37.77
CA SER A 28 -60.05 -10.67 36.57
C SER A 28 -59.90 -9.73 35.37
N SER A 29 -60.85 -8.81 35.16
CA SER A 29 -60.76 -7.83 34.07
C SER A 29 -59.58 -6.87 34.26
N LYS A 30 -59.33 -6.42 35.50
CA LYS A 30 -58.18 -5.57 35.83
C LYS A 30 -56.84 -6.30 35.64
N LEU A 31 -56.77 -7.57 36.00
CA LEU A 31 -55.62 -8.43 35.74
C LEU A 31 -55.39 -8.59 34.23
N HIS A 32 -56.43 -8.92 33.45
CA HIS A 32 -56.30 -9.03 31.98
C HIS A 32 -55.84 -7.72 31.34
N SER A 33 -56.36 -6.57 31.79
CA SER A 33 -55.93 -5.26 31.32
C SER A 33 -54.44 -5.02 31.61
N LYS A 34 -53.99 -5.25 32.84
CA LYS A 34 -52.57 -5.10 33.22
C LYS A 34 -51.67 -6.11 32.49
N THR A 35 -52.14 -7.34 32.26
CA THR A 35 -51.43 -8.33 31.43
C THR A 35 -51.28 -7.84 29.99
N ALA A 36 -52.32 -7.23 29.41
CA ALA A 36 -52.26 -6.66 28.07
C ALA A 36 -51.28 -5.48 27.98
N GLU A 37 -51.31 -4.56 28.95
CA GLU A 37 -50.36 -3.44 29.05
C GLU A 37 -48.91 -3.95 29.14
N ILE A 38 -48.63 -4.91 30.03
CA ILE A 38 -47.30 -5.51 30.19
C ILE A 38 -46.85 -6.16 28.88
N ASN A 39 -47.72 -6.92 28.21
CA ASN A 39 -47.39 -7.56 26.94
C ASN A 39 -47.09 -6.54 25.84
N GLN A 40 -47.82 -5.42 25.81
CA GLN A 40 -47.55 -4.32 24.89
C GLN A 40 -46.17 -3.71 25.14
N SER A 41 -45.81 -3.45 26.41
CA SER A 41 -44.49 -2.94 26.77
C SER A 41 -43.36 -3.94 26.44
N ILE A 42 -43.56 -5.23 26.70
CA ILE A 42 -42.60 -6.29 26.35
C ILE A 42 -42.40 -6.34 24.83
N SER A 43 -43.47 -6.23 24.05
CA SER A 43 -43.37 -6.19 22.58
C SER A 43 -42.60 -4.95 22.10
N GLY A 44 -42.83 -3.80 22.72
CA GLY A 44 -42.08 -2.57 22.44
C GLY A 44 -40.59 -2.69 22.78
N LEU A 45 -40.26 -3.24 23.94
CA LEU A 45 -38.87 -3.48 24.37
C LEU A 45 -38.15 -4.46 23.43
N LYS A 46 -38.82 -5.54 22.99
CA LYS A 46 -38.27 -6.48 22.00
C LYS A 46 -37.92 -5.77 20.70
N SER A 47 -38.82 -4.96 20.16
CA SER A 47 -38.56 -4.21 18.92
C SER A 47 -37.38 -3.24 19.06
N MET A 48 -37.22 -2.59 20.22
CA MET A 48 -36.05 -1.73 20.47
C MET A 48 -34.75 -2.54 20.60
N LEU A 49 -34.81 -3.71 21.24
CA LEU A 49 -33.67 -4.61 21.35
C LEU A 49 -33.22 -5.13 19.99
N ASP A 50 -34.15 -5.50 19.11
CA ASP A 50 -33.83 -5.95 17.74
C ASP A 50 -33.14 -4.83 16.93
N LYS A 51 -33.64 -3.59 17.06
CA LYS A 51 -33.01 -2.42 16.43
C LYS A 51 -31.62 -2.17 16.98
N LEU A 52 -31.44 -2.22 18.30
CA LEU A 52 -30.13 -2.01 18.91
C LEU A 52 -29.15 -3.11 18.49
N SER A 53 -29.60 -4.36 18.46
CA SER A 53 -28.78 -5.49 17.98
C SER A 53 -28.32 -5.28 16.55
N SER A 54 -29.23 -4.84 15.66
CA SER A 54 -28.88 -4.56 14.25
C SER A 54 -27.87 -3.41 14.11
N HIS A 55 -27.99 -2.39 14.97
CA HIS A 55 -27.07 -1.26 14.93
C HIS A 55 -25.69 -1.63 15.50
N VAL A 56 -25.65 -2.47 16.54
CA VAL A 56 -24.38 -2.98 17.10
C VAL A 56 -23.62 -3.77 16.05
N THR A 57 -24.28 -4.69 15.33
CA THR A 57 -23.63 -5.46 14.26
C THR A 57 -23.10 -4.57 13.14
N GLU A 58 -23.84 -3.54 12.74
CA GLU A 58 -23.39 -2.60 11.70
C GLU A 58 -22.15 -1.80 12.15
N VAL A 59 -22.12 -1.38 13.43
CA VAL A 59 -20.99 -0.66 13.99
C VAL A 59 -19.76 -1.55 14.11
N GLU A 60 -19.93 -2.82 14.50
CA GLU A 60 -18.85 -3.81 14.54
C GLU A 60 -18.23 -4.00 13.14
N ASP A 61 -19.03 -4.25 12.10
CA ASP A 61 -18.55 -4.40 10.72
C ASP A 61 -17.78 -3.16 10.22
N ARG A 62 -18.26 -1.96 10.60
CA ARG A 62 -17.61 -0.69 10.27
C ARG A 62 -16.30 -0.48 11.01
N ILE A 63 -16.20 -0.94 12.26
CA ILE A 63 -14.98 -0.90 13.06
C ILE A 63 -13.95 -1.84 12.44
N ASP A 64 -14.32 -3.08 12.12
CA ASP A 64 -13.42 -4.05 11.49
C ASP A 64 -12.82 -3.50 10.19
N THR A 65 -13.67 -2.93 9.33
CA THR A 65 -13.21 -2.30 8.08
C THR A 65 -12.26 -1.13 8.32
N ALA A 66 -12.53 -0.31 9.34
CA ALA A 66 -11.67 0.83 9.68
C ALA A 66 -10.33 0.37 10.26
N GLU A 67 -10.33 -0.70 11.06
CA GLU A 67 -9.11 -1.31 11.60
C GLU A 67 -8.21 -1.85 10.48
N ASP A 68 -8.77 -2.57 9.50
CA ASP A 68 -8.04 -3.04 8.32
C ASP A 68 -7.38 -1.88 7.55
N GLN A 69 -8.13 -0.78 7.36
CA GLN A 69 -7.61 0.42 6.69
C GLN A 69 -6.48 1.10 7.48
N LEU A 70 -6.60 1.16 8.81
CA LEU A 70 -5.55 1.72 9.67
C LEU A 70 -4.27 0.89 9.60
N VAL A 71 -4.37 -0.43 9.54
CA VAL A 71 -3.21 -1.33 9.39
C VAL A 71 -2.51 -1.11 8.04
N ASP A 72 -3.24 -0.98 6.94
CA ASP A 72 -2.65 -0.65 5.63
C ASP A 72 -1.95 0.71 5.67
N LEU A 73 -2.61 1.74 6.20
CA LEU A 73 -2.04 3.08 6.33
C LEU A 73 -0.78 3.10 7.18
N ASP A 74 -0.74 2.37 8.30
CA ASP A 74 0.44 2.28 9.16
C ASP A 74 1.61 1.64 8.40
N SER A 75 1.35 0.55 7.67
CA SER A 75 2.37 -0.11 6.83
C SER A 75 2.96 0.85 5.80
N ARG A 76 2.12 1.69 5.18
CA ARG A 76 2.54 2.71 4.20
C ARG A 76 3.32 3.84 4.87
N VAL A 77 2.89 4.30 6.04
CA VAL A 77 3.60 5.33 6.81
C VAL A 77 4.98 4.83 7.24
N VAL A 78 5.10 3.59 7.72
CA VAL A 78 6.39 2.98 8.07
C VAL A 78 7.31 2.92 6.86
N LYS A 79 6.79 2.54 5.68
CA LYS A 79 7.57 2.53 4.44
C LYS A 79 8.05 3.94 4.05
N LEU A 80 7.14 4.92 4.06
CA LEU A 80 7.48 6.30 3.72
C LEU A 80 8.47 6.92 4.71
N ARG A 81 8.35 6.61 6.01
CA ARG A 81 9.33 7.02 7.02
C ARG A 81 10.71 6.47 6.70
N LYS A 82 10.84 5.17 6.42
CA LYS A 82 12.13 4.56 6.02
C LYS A 82 12.72 5.19 4.76
N GLU A 83 11.90 5.47 3.76
CA GLU A 83 12.34 6.15 2.54
C GLU A 83 12.79 7.58 2.84
N ASN A 84 12.05 8.33 3.66
CA ASN A 84 12.42 9.68 4.07
C ASN A 84 13.70 9.70 4.92
N ASP A 85 13.83 8.80 5.91
CA ASP A 85 15.03 8.68 6.74
C ASP A 85 16.26 8.36 5.87
N PHE A 86 16.10 7.50 4.86
CA PHE A 86 17.15 7.23 3.87
C PHE A 86 17.58 8.49 3.11
N PHE A 87 16.63 9.36 2.72
CA PHE A 87 16.94 10.63 2.08
C PHE A 87 17.53 11.67 3.05
N MET A 88 17.14 11.66 4.33
CA MET A 88 17.60 12.62 5.35
C MET A 88 18.98 12.28 5.92
N GLU A 89 19.30 10.99 6.15
CA GLU A 89 20.63 10.58 6.63
C GLU A 89 21.71 10.73 5.56
N LYS A 90 21.32 10.63 4.28
CA LYS A 90 22.24 10.73 3.14
C LYS A 90 21.69 11.72 2.11
N PRO A 91 21.62 13.01 2.46
CA PRO A 91 21.15 14.02 1.54
C PRO A 91 22.08 14.04 0.33
N LEU A 92 21.49 14.22 -0.85
CA LEU A 92 22.25 14.49 -2.07
C LEU A 92 22.90 15.87 -1.91
N ILE A 93 24.19 15.87 -1.56
CA ILE A 93 24.96 17.10 -1.47
C ILE A 93 25.38 17.48 -2.88
N ILE A 94 24.73 18.50 -3.42
CA ILE A 94 25.07 19.13 -4.69
C ILE A 94 26.13 20.18 -4.36
N GLU A 95 27.30 20.11 -5.00
CA GLU A 95 28.23 21.21 -4.94
C GLU A 95 27.58 22.42 -5.64
N PRO A 96 27.57 23.62 -5.04
CA PRO A 96 27.09 24.82 -5.70
C PRO A 96 27.89 25.06 -6.99
N ALA A 97 27.35 24.58 -8.10
CA ALA A 97 27.86 24.83 -9.43
C ALA A 97 26.93 25.87 -10.05
N ASN A 98 27.42 27.10 -10.08
CA ASN A 98 26.65 28.24 -10.54
C ASN A 98 26.46 28.16 -12.05
N GLN A 99 25.25 27.73 -12.43
CA GLN A 99 24.47 28.16 -13.60
C GLN A 99 24.99 27.81 -15.00
N ALA A 100 24.04 27.43 -15.86
CA ALA A 100 24.25 27.18 -17.28
C ALA A 100 25.07 28.32 -17.92
N PHE A 101 26.02 27.95 -18.77
CA PHE A 101 26.80 28.89 -19.58
C PHE A 101 25.88 29.65 -20.55
N GLY A 102 25.26 30.75 -20.09
CA GLY A 102 24.54 31.71 -20.93
C GLY A 102 23.03 31.89 -20.65
N PRO A 103 22.39 32.87 -21.33
CA PRO A 103 20.99 33.23 -21.12
C PRO A 103 20.00 32.12 -21.48
N HIS A 104 18.84 32.10 -20.80
CA HIS A 104 17.78 31.13 -21.04
C HIS A 104 17.34 31.14 -22.52
N PRO A 105 17.28 29.99 -23.21
CA PRO A 105 16.80 29.95 -24.59
C PRO A 105 15.30 30.30 -24.63
N PRO A 106 14.80 30.93 -25.71
CA PRO A 106 13.37 31.21 -25.86
C PRO A 106 12.54 29.92 -25.90
N ALA A 107 11.24 30.01 -25.56
CA ALA A 107 10.35 28.87 -25.33
C ALA A 107 10.21 27.88 -26.51
N ASP A 108 10.53 28.32 -27.73
CA ASP A 108 10.47 27.51 -28.96
C ASP A 108 11.79 26.77 -29.28
N GLN A 109 12.85 27.02 -28.52
CA GLN A 109 14.15 26.38 -28.71
C GLN A 109 14.35 25.19 -27.76
N ARG A 110 15.23 24.27 -28.18
CA ARG A 110 15.60 23.11 -27.38
C ARG A 110 16.13 23.56 -26.00
N PRO A 111 15.63 23.00 -24.89
CA PRO A 111 16.11 23.35 -23.55
C PRO A 111 17.60 23.05 -23.40
N ARG A 112 18.34 23.95 -22.74
CA ARG A 112 19.78 23.77 -22.50
C ARG A 112 20.02 22.62 -21.50
N PRO A 113 21.02 21.76 -21.72
CA PRO A 113 21.46 20.79 -20.72
C PRO A 113 21.90 21.49 -19.43
N VAL A 114 21.53 20.91 -18.28
CA VAL A 114 21.97 21.36 -16.96
C VAL A 114 23.09 20.44 -16.48
N VAL A 115 24.21 21.02 -16.08
CA VAL A 115 25.33 20.28 -15.47
C VAL A 115 25.19 20.37 -13.95
N ILE A 116 25.09 19.21 -13.31
CA ILE A 116 24.98 19.11 -11.85
C ILE A 116 26.25 18.44 -11.33
N ARG A 117 26.98 19.14 -10.45
CA ARG A 117 28.15 18.60 -9.78
C ARG A 117 27.75 18.04 -8.43
N LEU A 118 27.88 16.73 -8.26
CA LEU A 118 27.57 16.04 -7.01
C LEU A 118 28.85 15.87 -6.20
N LEU A 119 28.77 16.14 -4.89
CA LEU A 119 29.93 16.00 -3.99
C LEU A 119 30.42 14.55 -3.94
N LYS A 120 29.49 13.59 -3.92
CA LYS A 120 29.78 12.15 -3.83
C LYS A 120 29.57 11.47 -5.19
N CYS A 121 30.62 10.80 -5.68
CA CYS A 121 30.55 10.03 -6.93
C CYS A 121 29.57 8.83 -6.84
N GLN A 122 29.35 8.29 -5.65
CA GLN A 122 28.38 7.22 -5.41
C GLN A 122 26.96 7.65 -5.76
N ASP A 123 26.61 8.89 -5.44
CA ASP A 123 25.27 9.42 -5.67
C ASP A 123 25.04 9.69 -7.16
N ARG A 124 26.07 10.18 -7.86
CA ARG A 124 26.08 10.24 -9.34
C ARG A 124 25.77 8.87 -9.95
N ASP A 125 26.46 7.83 -9.49
CA ASP A 125 26.30 6.48 -10.05
C ASP A 125 24.94 5.86 -9.72
N LYS A 126 24.38 6.13 -8.53
CA LYS A 126 23.01 5.71 -8.17
C LYS A 126 21.98 6.38 -9.06
N ILE A 127 22.06 7.70 -9.24
CA ILE A 127 21.14 8.48 -10.08
C ILE A 127 21.17 7.96 -11.53
N LEU A 128 22.37 7.74 -12.08
CA LEU A 128 22.51 7.22 -13.45
C LEU A 128 21.92 5.80 -13.60
N ARG A 129 22.05 4.93 -12.59
CA ARG A 129 21.42 3.59 -12.61
C ARG A 129 19.90 3.67 -12.59
N ILE A 130 19.33 4.47 -11.69
CA ILE A 130 17.87 4.65 -11.57
C ILE A 130 17.31 5.27 -12.85
N ALA A 131 18.00 6.28 -13.40
CA ALA A 131 17.63 6.92 -14.65
C ALA A 131 17.60 5.91 -15.81
N ALA A 132 18.63 5.08 -15.96
CA ALA A 132 18.67 4.06 -17.02
C ALA A 132 17.51 3.05 -16.95
N GLN A 133 16.99 2.78 -15.75
CA GLN A 133 15.86 1.87 -15.54
C GLN A 133 14.50 2.54 -15.77
N ARG A 134 14.37 3.85 -15.47
CA ARG A 134 13.11 4.61 -15.53
C ARG A 134 12.96 5.54 -16.75
N SER A 135 14.00 5.76 -17.57
CA SER A 135 13.98 6.79 -18.64
C SER A 135 13.08 6.47 -19.84
N ARG A 136 12.23 5.44 -19.77
CA ARG A 136 11.36 5.05 -20.89
C ARG A 136 10.04 5.84 -20.93
N GLU A 137 9.66 6.54 -19.86
CA GLU A 137 8.31 7.13 -19.72
C GLU A 137 8.27 8.66 -19.51
N LYS A 138 9.42 9.36 -19.38
CA LYS A 138 9.48 10.82 -19.10
C LYS A 138 10.53 11.57 -19.94
N PRO A 139 10.37 12.89 -20.21
CA PRO A 139 11.15 13.65 -21.20
C PRO A 139 12.57 14.09 -20.77
N VAL A 140 13.02 13.75 -19.56
CA VAL A 140 14.32 14.21 -19.03
C VAL A 140 15.34 13.07 -19.06
N LEU A 141 16.44 13.30 -19.78
CA LEU A 141 17.53 12.34 -19.95
C LEU A 141 18.72 12.71 -19.06
N PHE A 142 19.31 11.72 -18.40
CA PHE A 142 20.51 11.88 -17.58
C PHE A 142 21.71 11.24 -18.26
N PHE A 143 22.80 12.00 -18.39
CA PHE A 143 24.05 11.52 -18.98
C PHE A 143 25.24 11.82 -18.06
N PRO A 144 26.25 10.93 -17.99
CA PRO A 144 27.49 11.23 -17.29
C PRO A 144 28.29 12.31 -18.05
N ASP A 145 28.92 13.23 -17.31
CA ASP A 145 29.85 14.20 -17.88
C ASP A 145 31.20 13.53 -18.14
N LEU A 146 31.46 13.19 -19.41
CA LEU A 146 32.66 12.49 -19.85
C LEU A 146 33.43 13.40 -20.81
N SER A 147 34.75 13.48 -20.63
CA SER A 147 35.60 14.25 -21.54
C SER A 147 35.55 13.70 -22.98
N VAL A 148 35.77 14.57 -23.96
CA VAL A 148 35.71 14.22 -25.39
C VAL A 148 36.68 13.08 -25.74
N SER A 149 37.89 13.10 -25.17
CA SER A 149 38.89 12.04 -25.35
C SER A 149 38.42 10.70 -24.77
N LEU A 150 37.75 10.72 -23.61
CA LEU A 150 37.21 9.52 -22.98
C LEU A 150 36.01 8.96 -23.76
N VAL A 151 35.14 9.81 -24.28
CA VAL A 151 34.04 9.40 -25.17
C VAL A 151 34.59 8.72 -26.43
N LYS A 152 35.62 9.30 -27.07
CA LYS A 152 36.29 8.67 -28.22
C LYS A 152 36.85 7.30 -27.87
N ARG A 153 37.61 7.18 -26.77
CA ARG A 153 38.13 5.89 -26.28
C ARG A 153 37.02 4.87 -26.02
N ARG A 154 35.88 5.30 -25.46
CA ARG A 154 34.74 4.41 -25.20
C ARG A 154 34.01 3.95 -26.48
N LYS A 155 34.03 4.78 -27.53
CA LYS A 155 33.49 4.42 -28.85
C LYS A 155 34.34 3.38 -29.58
N GLU A 156 35.65 3.34 -29.34
CA GLU A 156 36.53 2.32 -29.93
C GLU A 156 36.12 0.89 -29.53
N TYR A 157 35.48 0.74 -28.36
CA TYR A 157 34.93 -0.53 -27.89
C TYR A 157 33.60 -0.92 -28.56
N ASP A 158 32.96 -0.04 -29.35
CA ASP A 158 31.62 -0.32 -29.89
C ASP A 158 31.62 -1.54 -30.81
N ARG A 159 32.69 -1.78 -31.57
CA ARG A 159 32.86 -3.00 -32.37
C ARG A 159 32.83 -4.25 -31.49
N VAL A 160 33.64 -4.25 -30.42
CA VAL A 160 33.73 -5.36 -29.47
C VAL A 160 32.41 -5.57 -28.70
N LYS A 161 31.71 -4.49 -28.33
CA LYS A 161 30.38 -4.58 -27.68
C LYS A 161 29.36 -5.25 -28.58
N THR A 162 29.36 -4.95 -29.87
CA THR A 162 28.44 -5.58 -30.83
C THR A 162 28.69 -7.09 -30.91
N GLU A 163 29.96 -7.52 -30.98
CA GLU A 163 30.33 -8.94 -30.95
C GLU A 163 29.95 -9.64 -29.63
N LEU A 164 30.10 -8.93 -28.50
CA LEU A 164 29.69 -9.48 -27.19
C LEU A 164 28.17 -9.63 -27.08
N ARG A 165 27.39 -8.69 -27.65
CA ARG A 165 25.93 -8.80 -27.71
C ARG A 165 25.49 -9.95 -28.60
N SER A 166 26.15 -10.19 -29.73
CA SER A 166 25.79 -11.29 -30.62
C SER A 166 26.11 -12.67 -30.02
N LYS A 167 27.11 -12.75 -29.14
CA LYS A 167 27.47 -13.98 -28.40
C LYS A 167 26.75 -14.12 -27.04
N ASP A 168 25.85 -13.20 -26.71
CA ASP A 168 25.14 -13.11 -25.42
C ASP A 168 26.04 -13.16 -24.17
N ILE A 169 27.25 -12.58 -24.26
CA ILE A 169 28.21 -12.57 -23.15
C ILE A 169 27.99 -11.32 -22.28
N PRO A 170 27.74 -11.44 -20.97
CA PRO A 170 27.54 -10.29 -20.10
C PRO A 170 28.81 -9.42 -19.97
N PHE A 171 28.70 -8.14 -20.31
CA PHE A 171 29.80 -7.19 -20.24
C PHE A 171 29.42 -5.87 -19.56
N ALA A 172 30.44 -5.17 -19.05
CA ALA A 172 30.29 -3.82 -18.51
C ALA A 172 31.50 -2.97 -18.88
N LEU A 173 31.27 -1.75 -19.37
CA LEU A 173 32.35 -0.79 -19.62
C LEU A 173 32.51 0.12 -18.39
N LEU A 174 33.59 -0.10 -17.63
CA LEU A 174 33.89 0.61 -16.40
C LEU A 174 34.61 1.94 -16.68
N HIS A 175 34.46 2.89 -15.76
CA HIS A 175 35.23 4.15 -15.79
C HIS A 175 36.72 3.87 -15.48
N PRO A 176 37.69 4.48 -16.20
CA PRO A 176 37.52 5.42 -17.31
C PRO A 176 37.07 4.78 -18.64
N ALA A 177 37.73 3.71 -19.09
CA ALA A 177 37.40 2.99 -20.33
C ALA A 177 37.94 1.54 -20.28
N THR A 178 37.56 0.80 -19.24
CA THR A 178 38.00 -0.59 -19.04
C THR A 178 36.83 -1.54 -19.29
N LEU A 179 36.95 -2.42 -20.29
CA LEU A 179 35.92 -3.39 -20.61
C LEU A 179 36.04 -4.60 -19.68
N ARG A 180 34.99 -4.86 -18.89
CA ARG A 180 34.84 -6.06 -18.08
C ARG A 180 33.95 -7.06 -18.82
N ILE A 181 34.48 -8.25 -19.06
CA ILE A 181 33.74 -9.38 -19.64
C ILE A 181 33.55 -10.42 -18.55
N THR A 182 32.33 -10.95 -18.42
CA THR A 182 32.00 -12.05 -17.51
C THR A 182 31.94 -13.33 -18.33
N LEU A 183 32.80 -14.29 -18.02
CA LEU A 183 32.81 -15.60 -18.67
C LEU A 183 31.69 -16.48 -18.12
N PRO A 184 31.24 -17.50 -18.88
CA PRO A 184 30.27 -18.48 -18.40
C PRO A 184 30.71 -19.15 -17.09
N ASP A 185 32.02 -19.38 -16.93
CA ASP A 185 32.63 -19.97 -15.73
C ASP A 185 32.61 -19.04 -14.49
N GLY A 186 31.94 -17.89 -14.57
CA GLY A 186 31.88 -16.88 -13.51
C GLY A 186 33.12 -15.98 -13.40
N GLY A 187 34.21 -16.32 -14.11
CA GLY A 187 35.43 -15.53 -14.17
C GLY A 187 35.24 -14.15 -14.79
N ARG A 188 35.91 -13.12 -14.25
CA ARG A 188 35.82 -11.74 -14.75
C ARG A 188 37.17 -11.33 -15.35
N ARG A 189 37.19 -10.90 -16.61
CA ARG A 189 38.40 -10.36 -17.26
C ARG A 189 38.24 -8.88 -17.58
N PHE A 190 39.33 -8.13 -17.46
CA PHE A 190 39.38 -6.69 -17.65
C PHE A 190 40.33 -6.35 -18.80
N PHE A 191 39.87 -5.51 -19.72
CA PHE A 191 40.64 -5.10 -20.89
C PHE A 191 40.72 -3.58 -20.94
N GLN A 192 41.94 -3.06 -21.06
CA GLN A 192 42.22 -1.62 -21.19
C GLN A 192 42.34 -1.16 -22.65
N SER A 193 42.44 -2.11 -23.59
CA SER A 193 42.48 -1.84 -25.03
C SER A 193 41.43 -2.68 -25.77
N PRO A 194 40.74 -2.10 -26.78
CA PRO A 194 39.80 -2.85 -27.62
C PRO A 194 40.49 -3.96 -28.42
N LYS A 195 41.78 -3.80 -28.79
CA LYS A 195 42.54 -4.82 -29.52
C LYS A 195 42.74 -6.08 -28.68
N GLN A 196 43.07 -5.92 -27.40
CA GLN A 196 43.24 -7.03 -26.47
C GLN A 196 41.92 -7.77 -26.24
N ALA A 197 40.81 -7.03 -26.10
CA ALA A 197 39.49 -7.63 -25.97
C ALA A 197 39.07 -8.39 -27.24
N ALA A 198 39.34 -7.84 -28.42
CA ALA A 198 39.05 -8.49 -29.68
C ALA A 198 39.91 -9.75 -29.91
N ALA A 199 41.19 -9.72 -29.54
CA ALA A 199 42.06 -10.89 -29.57
C ALA A 199 41.52 -11.98 -28.62
N PHE A 200 41.14 -11.58 -27.40
CA PHE A 200 40.51 -12.48 -26.44
C PHE A 200 39.21 -13.10 -26.98
N LEU A 201 38.38 -12.37 -27.74
CA LEU A 201 37.16 -12.96 -28.32
C LEU A 201 37.41 -13.93 -29.48
N ARG A 202 38.60 -13.90 -30.09
CA ARG A 202 39.05 -14.87 -31.09
C ARG A 202 39.64 -16.12 -30.44
N GLU A 203 40.37 -15.93 -29.34
CA GLU A 203 41.03 -17.00 -28.60
C GLU A 203 40.15 -17.65 -27.53
N ALA A 204 39.08 -16.97 -27.10
CA ALA A 204 38.16 -17.49 -26.10
C ALA A 204 37.50 -18.77 -26.65
N PRO A 205 37.61 -19.90 -25.94
CA PRO A 205 36.94 -21.11 -26.35
C PRO A 205 35.44 -20.84 -26.35
N ALA A 206 34.79 -21.07 -27.50
CA ALA A 206 33.35 -21.27 -27.51
C ALA A 206 33.07 -22.44 -26.57
N GLY A 207 32.38 -22.18 -25.46
CA GLY A 207 31.93 -23.24 -24.57
C GLY A 207 31.13 -24.25 -25.38
N THR A 208 31.47 -25.52 -25.20
CA THR A 208 30.67 -26.66 -25.65
C THR A 208 29.41 -26.75 -24.78
#